data_AF-Q93240-F1
#
_entry.id   AF-Q93240-F1
#
_cell.length_a   1.000
_cell.length_b   1.000
_cell.length_c   1.000
_cell.angle_alpha   90.00
_cell.angle_beta   90.00
_cell.angle_gamma   90.00
#
_symmetry.space_group_name_H-M   'P 1'
#
loop_
_entity.id
_entity.type
_entity.pdbx_description
1 polymer ?
#
loop_
_entity_poly.entity_id
_entity_poly.type
_entity_poly.pdbx_seq_one_letter_code
_entity_poly.pdbx_strand_id
1 'polypeptide(L)'
;MIIKLAIQVLILLTILLVNLPTSSSTVGEFNHKCPVCSTEEFTSKRWLMQDSDAGQAMSWVTWPGTDCKKYMFLMMPCNGSCVTITVEKQKGLDEYTYAGSLQECSDQLIYESPDLPEYIDFKSFSKNAVYVAKRSGHRITYNFTRHSLIDHDVYYSAREISDAINTLKKMKNCNESYFLKTKVLLLIGATIACSVLLLAVMKMLHRRRVSKRISIANRDARTRNIVIAMNEIDQENNIVAQEPGVSENQNQDPETELQEDMCTFERQNNAYQKIENDHL
;
A
#
# COMPACT_ATOMS: atom_id res chain seq x y z
N MET A 1 -21.06 23.81 12.70
CA MET A 1 -20.22 23.02 13.63
C MET A 1 -19.38 21.97 12.90
N ILE A 2 -19.98 21.10 12.07
CA ILE A 2 -19.29 19.99 11.38
C ILE A 2 -18.06 20.43 10.56
N ILE A 3 -18.16 21.54 9.80
CA ILE A 3 -17.05 22.02 8.96
C ILE A 3 -15.82 22.42 9.80
N LYS A 4 -16.02 23.07 10.95
CA LYS A 4 -14.90 23.45 11.84
C LYS A 4 -14.20 22.22 12.41
N LEU A 5 -14.97 21.19 12.78
CA LEU A 5 -14.42 19.93 13.32
C LEU A 5 -13.58 19.20 12.26
N ALA A 6 -14.07 19.11 11.02
CA ALA A 6 -13.35 18.46 9.92
C ALA A 6 -12.01 19.16 9.61
N ILE A 7 -11.98 20.50 9.61
CA ILE A 7 -10.76 21.28 9.39
C ILE A 7 -9.75 21.04 10.53
N GLN A 8 -10.19 21.04 11.79
CA GLN A 8 -9.30 20.76 12.93
C GLN A 8 -8.70 19.35 12.87
N VAL A 9 -9.50 18.33 12.50
CA VAL A 9 -9.03 16.95 12.36
C VAL A 9 -7.98 16.85 11.23
N LEU A 10 -8.19 17.53 10.10
CA LEU A 10 -7.24 17.52 8.99
C LEU A 10 -5.91 18.17 9.39
N ILE A 11 -5.94 19.30 10.09
CA ILE A 11 -4.74 19.99 10.60
C ILE A 11 -3.98 19.08 11.57
N LEU A 12 -4.68 18.46 12.53
CA LEU A 12 -4.06 17.53 13.48
C LEU A 12 -3.42 16.34 12.77
N LEU A 13 -4.10 15.75 11.77
CA LEU A 13 -3.55 14.63 11.00
C LEU A 13 -2.28 15.03 10.23
N THR A 14 -2.27 16.22 9.61
CA THR A 14 -1.06 16.72 8.94
C THR A 14 0.10 16.97 9.90
N ILE A 15 -0.18 17.52 11.10
CA ILE A 15 0.84 17.73 12.13
C ILE A 15 1.38 16.38 12.62
N LEU A 16 0.52 15.37 12.81
CA LEU A 16 0.93 14.05 13.25
C LEU A 16 1.84 13.35 12.21
N LEU A 17 1.48 13.45 10.93
CA LEU A 17 2.28 12.89 9.83
C LEU A 17 3.64 13.57 9.66
N VAL A 18 3.73 14.88 9.91
CA VAL A 18 5.00 15.63 9.84
C VAL A 18 5.92 15.26 11.00
N ASN A 19 5.37 15.01 12.18
CA ASN A 19 6.15 14.71 13.40
C ASN A 19 6.36 13.22 13.65
N LEU A 20 5.93 12.34 12.75
CA LEU A 20 6.14 10.91 12.94
C LEU A 20 7.65 10.67 13.05
N PRO A 21 8.16 10.23 14.21
CA PRO A 21 9.58 10.09 14.43
C PRO A 21 10.10 9.07 13.43
N THR A 22 10.92 9.54 12.49
CA THR A 22 11.74 8.65 11.68
C THR A 22 12.63 7.92 12.67
N SER A 23 12.36 6.63 12.88
CA SER A 23 13.16 5.73 13.69
C SER A 23 14.58 5.72 13.12
N SER A 24 15.43 6.63 13.59
CA SER A 24 16.87 6.52 13.44
C SER A 24 17.29 5.46 14.44
N SER A 25 17.46 4.23 13.96
CA SER A 25 18.09 3.16 14.71
C SER A 25 19.36 3.73 15.34
N THR A 26 19.41 3.79 16.67
CA THR A 26 20.60 4.19 17.40
C THR A 26 21.72 3.28 16.95
N VAL A 27 22.69 3.84 16.22
CA VAL A 27 23.84 3.12 15.71
C VAL A 27 24.60 2.64 16.94
N GLY A 28 24.36 1.38 17.33
CA GLY A 28 25.20 0.69 18.30
C GLY A 28 26.65 0.72 17.81
N GLU A 29 27.59 0.53 18.72
CA GLU A 29 29.01 0.50 18.39
C GLU A 29 29.32 -0.76 17.55
N PHE A 30 29.06 -0.68 16.23
CA PHE A 30 29.28 -1.76 15.29
C PHE A 30 30.79 -1.86 15.00
N ASN A 31 31.49 -2.70 15.77
CA ASN A 31 32.92 -2.97 15.53
C ASN A 31 33.16 -3.80 14.26
N HIS A 32 32.12 -4.42 13.70
CA HIS A 32 32.21 -5.27 12.53
C HIS A 32 31.56 -4.60 11.31
N LYS A 33 32.30 -4.53 10.21
CA LYS A 33 31.81 -4.01 8.93
C LYS A 33 32.06 -5.02 7.82
N CYS A 34 31.08 -5.15 6.92
CA CYS A 34 31.14 -6.04 5.78
C CYS A 34 31.19 -5.28 4.46
N PRO A 35 31.91 -5.84 3.47
CA PRO A 35 31.78 -5.39 2.09
C PRO A 35 30.40 -5.75 1.56
N VAL A 36 29.76 -4.78 0.92
CA VAL A 36 28.48 -4.90 0.25
C VAL A 36 28.71 -4.70 -1.23
N CYS A 37 28.55 -5.78 -2.00
CA CYS A 37 28.65 -5.76 -3.45
C CYS A 37 27.93 -6.94 -4.07
N SER A 38 27.54 -6.81 -5.33
CA SER A 38 27.08 -7.93 -6.14
C SER A 38 27.72 -7.88 -7.53
N THR A 39 27.97 -9.04 -8.10
CA THR A 39 28.33 -9.15 -9.52
C THR A 39 27.07 -9.09 -10.40
N GLU A 40 27.23 -8.64 -11.64
CA GLU A 40 26.13 -8.64 -12.61
C GLU A 40 25.64 -10.08 -12.86
N GLU A 41 26.56 -11.03 -12.95
CA GLU A 41 26.26 -12.44 -13.12
C GLU A 41 25.43 -12.99 -11.96
N PHE A 42 25.73 -12.62 -10.70
CA PHE A 42 24.92 -13.02 -9.55
C PHE A 42 23.52 -12.41 -9.60
N THR A 43 23.41 -11.13 -9.97
CA THR A 43 22.13 -10.43 -10.08
C THR A 43 21.22 -11.10 -11.11
N SER A 44 21.80 -11.62 -12.21
CA SER A 44 21.08 -12.42 -13.22
C SER A 44 20.51 -13.75 -12.69
N LYS A 45 20.94 -14.20 -11.50
CA LYS A 45 20.47 -15.40 -10.79
C LYS A 45 19.47 -15.08 -9.69
N ARG A 46 18.80 -13.92 -9.75
CA ARG A 46 17.73 -13.57 -8.80
C ARG A 46 16.72 -14.70 -8.61
N TRP A 47 16.28 -15.33 -9.70
CA TRP A 47 15.32 -16.44 -9.67
C TRP A 47 15.81 -17.64 -8.84
N LEU A 48 17.12 -17.81 -8.65
CA LEU A 48 17.68 -18.86 -7.79
C LEU A 48 17.61 -18.46 -6.32
N MET A 49 17.74 -17.17 -6.01
CA MET A 49 17.76 -16.65 -4.63
C MET A 49 16.41 -16.15 -4.13
N GLN A 50 15.41 -16.12 -5.00
CA GLN A 50 14.03 -15.68 -4.77
C GLN A 50 13.11 -16.70 -5.44
N ASP A 51 13.00 -17.88 -4.82
CA ASP A 51 12.30 -19.04 -5.36
C ASP A 51 11.33 -19.55 -4.29
N SER A 52 10.09 -19.05 -4.32
CA SER A 52 9.07 -19.40 -3.33
C SER A 52 8.73 -20.89 -3.34
N ASP A 53 8.76 -21.53 -4.51
CA ASP A 53 8.41 -22.94 -4.66
C ASP A 53 9.46 -23.84 -4.01
N ALA A 54 10.73 -23.39 -4.01
CA ALA A 54 11.82 -24.05 -3.29
C ALA A 54 11.93 -23.63 -1.81
N GLY A 55 11.11 -22.68 -1.33
CA GLY A 55 11.25 -22.12 0.02
C GLY A 55 12.49 -21.22 0.19
N GLN A 56 13.00 -20.65 -0.90
CA GLN A 56 14.12 -19.71 -0.88
C GLN A 56 13.60 -18.27 -0.85
N ALA A 57 13.87 -17.56 0.25
CA ALA A 57 13.53 -16.16 0.41
C ALA A 57 14.70 -15.37 0.99
N MET A 58 15.13 -14.34 0.27
CA MET A 58 16.18 -13.42 0.72
C MET A 58 15.69 -11.97 0.65
N SER A 59 16.38 -11.05 1.32
CA SER A 59 16.27 -9.64 0.97
C SER A 59 16.92 -9.44 -0.41
N TRP A 60 16.24 -8.69 -1.27
CA TRP A 60 16.77 -8.37 -2.60
C TRP A 60 16.73 -6.87 -2.84
N VAL A 61 17.89 -6.25 -2.72
CA VAL A 61 18.11 -4.88 -3.13
C VAL A 61 18.98 -4.89 -4.38
N THR A 62 18.74 -3.96 -5.29
CA THR A 62 19.75 -3.70 -6.32
C THR A 62 20.94 -3.05 -5.64
N TRP A 63 22.16 -3.49 -5.95
CA TRP A 63 23.41 -2.92 -5.46
C TRP A 63 24.09 -2.07 -6.55
N PRO A 64 23.47 -0.96 -7.00
CA PRO A 64 23.99 -0.20 -8.14
C PRO A 64 25.39 0.32 -7.84
N GLY A 65 26.27 0.35 -8.84
CA GLY A 65 27.62 0.91 -8.67
C GLY A 65 28.56 0.09 -7.77
N THR A 66 28.16 -1.11 -7.36
CA THR A 66 29.05 -2.09 -6.73
C THR A 66 29.32 -3.25 -7.70
N ASP A 67 30.49 -3.86 -7.59
CA ASP A 67 30.92 -5.01 -8.36
C ASP A 67 32.02 -5.74 -7.58
N CYS A 68 31.70 -6.92 -7.01
CA CYS A 68 32.65 -7.68 -6.21
C CYS A 68 33.89 -8.12 -7.00
N LYS A 69 33.76 -8.33 -8.32
CA LYS A 69 34.86 -8.79 -9.19
C LYS A 69 35.83 -7.66 -9.50
N LYS A 70 35.34 -6.42 -9.49
CA LYS A 70 36.15 -5.20 -9.68
C LYS A 70 36.57 -4.55 -8.36
N TYR A 71 36.39 -5.23 -7.23
CA TYR A 71 36.68 -4.69 -5.89
C TYR A 71 35.94 -3.37 -5.59
N MET A 72 34.76 -3.19 -6.18
CA MET A 72 33.89 -2.03 -5.94
C MET A 72 32.80 -2.43 -4.94
N PHE A 73 32.97 -2.10 -3.67
CA PHE A 73 32.01 -2.44 -2.62
C PHE A 73 31.78 -1.24 -1.68
N LEU A 74 30.68 -1.31 -0.93
CA LEU A 74 30.38 -0.38 0.15
C LEU A 74 30.69 -1.07 1.48
N MET A 75 31.34 -0.38 2.41
CA MET A 75 31.55 -0.92 3.75
C MET A 75 30.37 -0.57 4.65
N MET A 76 29.60 -1.57 5.07
CA MET A 76 28.41 -1.39 5.91
C MET A 76 28.62 -2.01 7.30
N PRO A 77 28.15 -1.34 8.37
CA PRO A 77 28.17 -1.94 9.71
C PRO A 77 27.16 -3.10 9.80
N CYS A 78 27.54 -4.20 10.44
CA CYS A 78 26.70 -5.38 10.60
C CYS A 78 26.72 -5.87 12.05
N ASN A 79 25.56 -6.33 12.55
CA ASN A 79 25.44 -7.05 13.81
C ASN A 79 25.94 -8.49 13.66
N GLY A 80 25.49 -9.16 12.60
CA GLY A 80 25.84 -10.54 12.25
C GLY A 80 27.19 -10.69 11.57
N SER A 81 27.40 -11.83 10.93
CA SER A 81 28.57 -12.11 10.09
C SER A 81 28.42 -11.48 8.70
N CYS A 82 29.54 -11.16 8.06
CA CYS A 82 29.56 -11.00 6.60
C CYS A 82 29.24 -12.34 5.95
N VAL A 83 28.42 -12.33 4.90
CA VAL A 83 28.16 -13.51 4.11
C VAL A 83 28.58 -13.27 2.68
N THR A 84 29.39 -14.18 2.15
CA THR A 84 29.70 -14.29 0.73
C THR A 84 28.91 -15.44 0.15
N ILE A 85 28.00 -15.14 -0.76
CA ILE A 85 27.22 -16.14 -1.50
C ILE A 85 27.83 -16.25 -2.88
N THR A 86 28.35 -17.42 -3.21
CA THR A 86 28.94 -17.72 -4.52
C THR A 86 28.07 -18.72 -5.25
N VAL A 87 27.73 -18.39 -6.50
CA VAL A 87 26.96 -19.26 -7.39
C VAL A 87 27.88 -19.74 -8.49
N GLU A 88 27.85 -21.04 -8.75
CA GLU A 88 28.62 -21.66 -9.82
C GLU A 88 27.70 -22.57 -10.63
N LYS A 89 27.72 -22.44 -11.96
CA LYS A 89 26.92 -23.25 -12.86
C LYS A 89 27.61 -24.57 -13.14
N GLN A 90 26.89 -25.68 -12.96
CA GLN A 90 27.40 -27.01 -13.28
C GLN A 90 27.54 -27.17 -14.80
N LYS A 91 28.71 -27.64 -15.26
CA LYS A 91 29.05 -27.93 -16.66
C LYS A 91 29.16 -29.42 -16.94
N GLY A 92 29.61 -30.19 -15.96
CA GLY A 92 29.76 -31.65 -16.03
C GLY A 92 29.44 -32.29 -14.68
N LEU A 93 29.89 -33.53 -14.47
CA LEU A 93 29.68 -34.25 -13.19
C LEU A 93 30.27 -33.46 -12.01
N ASP A 94 31.54 -33.05 -12.13
CA ASP A 94 32.28 -32.34 -11.07
C ASP A 94 32.86 -30.99 -11.51
N GLU A 95 32.51 -30.55 -12.72
CA GLU A 95 32.98 -29.27 -13.27
C GLU A 95 31.95 -28.16 -13.04
N TYR A 96 32.41 -27.06 -12.46
CA TYR A 96 31.62 -25.87 -12.19
C TYR A 96 32.29 -24.64 -12.81
N THR A 97 31.49 -23.73 -13.34
CA THR A 97 31.95 -22.43 -13.81
C THR A 97 31.36 -21.35 -12.92
N TYR A 98 32.19 -20.41 -12.47
CA TYR A 98 31.74 -19.24 -11.71
C TYR A 98 30.59 -18.52 -12.43
N ALA A 99 29.51 -18.26 -11.70
CA ALA A 99 28.28 -17.64 -12.20
C ALA A 99 27.85 -16.43 -11.36
N GLY A 100 28.74 -15.90 -10.52
CA GLY A 100 28.55 -14.68 -9.76
C GLY A 100 28.69 -14.86 -8.25
N SER A 101 28.93 -13.75 -7.57
CA SER A 101 28.89 -13.66 -6.11
C SER A 101 28.19 -12.40 -5.60
N LEU A 102 27.73 -12.49 -4.36
CA LEU A 102 27.20 -11.41 -3.52
C LEU A 102 27.98 -11.40 -2.20
N GLN A 103 28.35 -10.22 -1.72
CA GLN A 103 28.85 -10.01 -0.36
C GLN A 103 27.94 -8.99 0.32
N GLU A 104 27.51 -9.29 1.55
CA GLU A 104 26.57 -8.47 2.32
C GLU A 104 26.67 -8.83 3.83
N CYS A 105 26.08 -8.02 4.70
CA CYS A 105 25.73 -8.47 6.06
C CYS A 105 24.76 -9.66 6.02
N SER A 106 24.88 -10.63 6.94
CA SER A 106 23.84 -11.66 7.13
C SER A 106 22.52 -11.09 7.68
N ASP A 107 22.58 -9.92 8.31
CA ASP A 107 21.46 -9.26 9.00
C ASP A 107 20.25 -9.08 8.08
N GLN A 108 19.18 -9.83 8.34
CA GLN A 108 17.94 -9.80 7.54
C GLN A 108 18.16 -10.08 6.04
N LEU A 109 19.29 -10.68 5.64
CA LEU A 109 19.55 -11.01 4.24
C LEU A 109 18.86 -12.31 3.84
N ILE A 110 18.93 -13.33 4.68
CA ILE A 110 18.38 -14.66 4.37
C ILE A 110 17.20 -14.89 5.28
N TYR A 111 15.99 -14.81 4.73
CA TYR A 111 14.77 -15.03 5.49
C TYR A 111 14.48 -16.51 5.64
N GLU A 112 14.58 -17.25 4.53
CA GLU A 112 14.38 -18.70 4.43
C GLU A 112 15.27 -19.26 3.31
N SER A 113 15.78 -20.48 3.49
CA SER A 113 16.67 -21.11 2.50
C SER A 113 16.68 -22.62 2.69
N PRO A 114 16.26 -23.43 1.70
CA PRO A 114 16.44 -24.89 1.73
C PRO A 114 17.92 -25.30 1.69
N ASP A 115 18.79 -24.37 1.29
CA ASP A 115 20.23 -24.59 1.14
C ASP A 115 20.97 -24.51 2.50
N LEU A 116 20.26 -24.15 3.58
CA LEU A 116 20.81 -23.95 4.92
C LEU A 116 20.07 -24.79 5.97
N PRO A 117 20.70 -25.09 7.12
CA PRO A 117 20.06 -25.85 8.20
C PRO A 117 18.81 -25.17 8.77
N GLU A 118 17.70 -25.92 8.90
CA GLU A 118 16.38 -25.40 9.31
C GLU A 118 16.33 -24.79 10.72
N TYR A 119 17.18 -25.25 11.64
CA TYR A 119 17.13 -24.86 13.06
C TYR A 119 18.04 -23.70 13.43
N ILE A 120 18.54 -22.95 12.43
CA ILE A 120 19.45 -21.82 12.64
C ILE A 120 18.79 -20.55 12.07
N ASP A 121 18.67 -19.52 12.90
CA ASP A 121 18.23 -18.21 12.42
C ASP A 121 19.37 -17.50 11.68
N PHE A 122 19.27 -17.47 10.34
CA PHE A 122 20.24 -16.78 9.49
C PHE A 122 20.05 -15.27 9.40
N LYS A 123 18.93 -14.73 9.92
CA LYS A 123 18.65 -13.28 9.92
C LYS A 123 19.52 -12.51 10.91
N SER A 124 20.17 -13.20 11.84
CA SER A 124 21.04 -12.64 12.88
C SER A 124 22.30 -13.50 13.12
N PHE A 125 22.69 -14.30 12.12
CA PHE A 125 23.79 -15.27 12.26
C PHE A 125 25.14 -14.57 12.42
N SER A 126 25.85 -14.91 13.50
CA SER A 126 27.06 -14.20 13.96
C SER A 126 28.29 -15.10 14.14
N LYS A 127 28.33 -16.25 13.45
CA LYS A 127 29.45 -17.22 13.49
C LYS A 127 30.17 -17.31 12.15
N ASN A 128 31.37 -17.90 12.18
CA ASN A 128 32.07 -18.34 10.97
C ASN A 128 31.53 -19.71 10.57
N ALA A 129 31.09 -19.87 9.32
CA ALA A 129 30.58 -21.14 8.82
C ALA A 129 30.58 -21.15 7.28
N VAL A 130 30.72 -22.33 6.69
CA VAL A 130 30.56 -22.52 5.25
C VAL A 130 29.50 -23.60 5.01
N TYR A 131 28.51 -23.26 4.20
CA TYR A 131 27.47 -24.19 3.76
C TYR A 131 27.49 -24.27 2.23
N VAL A 132 27.35 -25.48 1.70
CA VAL A 132 27.35 -25.72 0.25
C VAL A 132 26.12 -26.54 -0.10
N ALA A 133 25.36 -26.06 -1.09
CA ALA A 133 24.19 -26.74 -1.60
C ALA A 133 24.25 -26.85 -3.13
N LYS A 134 23.42 -27.74 -3.69
CA LYS A 134 23.23 -27.88 -5.13
C LYS A 134 21.74 -27.76 -5.45
N ARG A 135 21.38 -26.82 -6.32
CA ARG A 135 19.98 -26.58 -6.74
C ARG A 135 19.93 -26.11 -8.19
N SER A 136 18.99 -26.66 -8.96
CA SER A 136 18.71 -26.25 -10.35
C SER A 136 19.97 -26.20 -11.24
N GLY A 137 20.86 -27.18 -11.11
CA GLY A 137 22.13 -27.25 -11.86
C GLY A 137 23.18 -26.21 -11.45
N HIS A 138 23.08 -25.65 -10.25
CA HIS A 138 24.05 -24.71 -9.69
C HIS A 138 24.56 -25.21 -8.34
N ARG A 139 25.84 -24.96 -8.06
CA ARG A 139 26.43 -25.06 -6.71
C ARG A 139 26.35 -23.68 -6.07
N ILE A 140 25.78 -23.62 -4.88
CA ILE A 140 25.63 -22.40 -4.10
C ILE A 140 26.44 -22.57 -2.82
N THR A 141 27.38 -21.66 -2.59
CA THR A 141 28.24 -21.66 -1.40
C THR A 141 27.94 -20.41 -0.58
N TYR A 142 27.53 -20.60 0.67
CA TYR A 142 27.34 -19.55 1.66
C TYR A 142 28.54 -19.57 2.61
N ASN A 143 29.37 -18.55 2.56
CA ASN A 143 30.54 -18.40 3.43
C ASN A 143 30.32 -17.23 4.39
N PHE A 144 30.04 -17.55 5.65
CA PHE A 144 29.86 -16.60 6.73
C PHE A 144 31.19 -16.35 7.45
N THR A 145 31.55 -15.08 7.66
CA THR A 145 32.76 -14.66 8.37
C THR A 145 32.51 -13.46 9.27
N ARG A 146 33.10 -13.47 10.47
CA ARG A 146 33.15 -12.36 11.42
C ARG A 146 34.41 -11.52 11.27
N HIS A 147 35.31 -11.88 10.35
CA HIS A 147 36.49 -11.07 10.07
C HIS A 147 36.04 -9.79 9.37
N SER A 148 36.28 -8.64 10.01
CA SER A 148 36.07 -7.36 9.34
C SER A 148 37.25 -7.07 8.44
N LEU A 149 37.04 -6.43 7.28
CA LEU A 149 38.15 -5.89 6.49
C LEU A 149 38.94 -4.81 7.25
N ILE A 150 38.39 -4.27 8.34
CA ILE A 150 39.04 -3.27 9.20
C ILE A 150 40.05 -3.91 10.15
N ASP A 151 39.96 -5.22 10.42
CA ASP A 151 40.97 -5.92 11.24
C ASP A 151 42.30 -6.15 10.52
N HIS A 152 42.36 -5.85 9.22
CA HIS A 152 43.62 -5.73 8.51
C HIS A 152 43.73 -4.32 7.94
N ASP A 153 44.90 -3.71 8.08
CA ASP A 153 45.32 -2.47 7.43
C ASP A 153 45.37 -2.62 5.89
N VAL A 154 44.27 -3.09 5.27
CA VAL A 154 44.07 -3.12 3.84
C VAL A 154 43.83 -1.68 3.43
N TYR A 155 44.96 -1.03 3.18
CA TYR A 155 45.09 0.30 2.62
C TYR A 155 44.45 0.30 1.22
N TYR A 156 43.12 0.40 1.16
CA TYR A 156 42.46 0.72 -0.10
C TYR A 156 43.04 2.04 -0.59
N SER A 157 43.42 2.07 -1.86
CA SER A 157 44.02 3.27 -2.42
C SER A 157 43.04 4.44 -2.20
N ALA A 158 43.54 5.60 -1.81
CA ALA A 158 42.68 6.77 -1.53
C ALA A 158 41.69 7.08 -2.68
N ARG A 159 42.04 6.64 -3.90
CA ARG A 159 41.20 6.71 -5.08
C ARG A 159 39.97 5.81 -5.01
N GLU A 160 40.12 4.53 -4.63
CA GLU A 160 38.97 3.61 -4.47
C GLU A 160 38.02 4.09 -3.37
N ILE A 161 38.57 4.59 -2.26
CA ILE A 161 37.78 5.21 -1.19
C ILE A 161 37.07 6.46 -1.72
N SER A 162 37.74 7.30 -2.49
CA SER A 162 37.14 8.51 -3.07
C SER A 162 36.01 8.19 -4.06
N ASP A 163 36.22 7.21 -4.94
CA ASP A 163 35.22 6.77 -5.91
C ASP A 163 34.01 6.14 -5.21
N ALA A 164 34.23 5.33 -4.17
CA ALA A 164 33.16 4.81 -3.31
C ALA A 164 32.39 5.92 -2.60
N ILE A 165 33.08 6.91 -2.01
CA ILE A 165 32.46 8.08 -1.37
C ILE A 165 31.63 8.89 -2.36
N ASN A 166 32.15 9.14 -3.57
CA ASN A 166 31.45 9.89 -4.61
C ASN A 166 30.18 9.15 -5.07
N THR A 167 30.28 7.82 -5.19
CA THR A 167 29.14 6.97 -5.56
C THR A 167 28.07 6.97 -4.46
N LEU A 168 28.47 6.83 -3.19
CA LEU A 168 27.57 6.95 -2.03
C LEU A 168 26.88 8.32 -1.96
N LYS A 169 27.64 9.40 -2.18
CA LYS A 169 27.10 10.76 -2.18
C LYS A 169 26.07 10.96 -3.30
N LYS A 170 26.30 10.36 -4.47
CA LYS A 170 25.35 10.38 -5.58
C LYS A 170 24.07 9.60 -5.23
N MET A 171 24.17 8.44 -4.59
CA MET A 171 23.00 7.66 -4.16
C MET A 171 22.19 8.36 -3.07
N LYS A 172 22.86 8.97 -2.07
CA LYS A 172 22.17 9.73 -1.01
C LYS A 172 21.31 10.85 -1.60
N ASN A 173 21.86 11.59 -2.56
CA ASN A 173 21.14 12.66 -3.24
C ASN A 173 19.96 12.12 -4.07
N CYS A 174 20.09 10.93 -4.67
CA CYS A 174 18.98 10.28 -5.36
C CYS A 174 17.85 9.89 -4.39
N ASN A 175 18.18 9.27 -3.24
CA ASN A 175 17.18 8.84 -2.27
C ASN A 175 16.43 10.01 -1.61
N GLU A 176 17.12 11.11 -1.27
CA GLU A 176 16.45 12.31 -0.76
C GLU A 176 15.47 12.90 -1.78
N SER A 177 15.82 12.88 -3.07
CA SER A 177 14.92 13.34 -4.14
C SER A 177 13.66 12.47 -4.26
N TYR A 178 13.79 11.14 -4.19
CA TYR A 178 12.66 10.23 -4.26
C TYR A 178 11.72 10.36 -3.05
N PHE A 179 12.26 10.44 -1.84
CA PHE A 179 11.46 10.62 -0.62
C PHE A 179 10.71 11.96 -0.60
N LEU A 180 11.33 13.03 -1.09
CA LEU A 180 10.66 14.33 -1.19
C LEU A 180 9.50 14.25 -2.18
N LYS A 181 9.71 13.63 -3.35
CA LYS A 181 8.67 13.46 -4.39
C LYS A 181 7.49 12.62 -3.90
N THR A 182 7.72 11.50 -3.22
CA THR A 182 6.64 10.65 -2.71
C THR A 182 5.81 11.36 -1.64
N LYS A 183 6.43 12.13 -0.74
CA LYS A 183 5.70 12.96 0.24
C LYS A 183 4.85 14.04 -0.43
N VAL A 184 5.39 14.72 -1.43
CA VAL A 184 4.65 15.74 -2.20
C VAL A 184 3.45 15.12 -2.92
N LEU A 185 3.62 13.95 -3.53
CA LEU A 185 2.55 13.26 -4.26
C LEU A 185 1.42 12.79 -3.32
N LEU A 186 1.77 12.30 -2.13
CA LEU A 186 0.79 11.97 -1.08
C LEU A 186 0.01 13.20 -0.59
N LEU A 187 0.67 14.33 -0.40
CA LEU A 187 0.01 15.59 -0.01
C LEU A 187 -0.94 16.11 -1.09
N ILE A 188 -0.56 16.01 -2.37
CA ILE A 188 -1.44 16.37 -3.49
C ILE A 188 -2.65 15.43 -3.54
N GLY A 189 -2.44 14.12 -3.41
CA GLY A 189 -3.53 13.14 -3.36
C GLY A 189 -4.51 13.42 -2.21
N ALA A 190 -3.99 13.72 -1.01
CA ALA A 190 -4.81 14.04 0.16
C ALA A 190 -5.62 15.34 -0.03
N THR A 191 -5.03 16.38 -0.63
CA THR A 191 -5.74 17.66 -0.88
C THR A 191 -6.84 17.49 -1.92
N ILE A 192 -6.60 16.74 -3.00
CA ILE A 192 -7.62 16.41 -4.01
C ILE A 192 -8.76 15.61 -3.36
N ALA A 193 -8.46 14.54 -2.64
CA ALA A 193 -9.47 13.73 -1.95
C ALA A 193 -10.32 14.58 -0.99
N CYS A 194 -9.68 15.48 -0.22
CA CYS A 194 -10.37 16.36 0.70
C CYS A 194 -11.27 17.38 -0.02
N SER A 195 -10.82 17.94 -1.15
CA SER A 195 -11.63 18.87 -1.95
C SER A 195 -12.87 18.21 -2.57
N VAL A 196 -12.73 16.98 -3.09
CA VAL A 196 -13.84 16.18 -3.62
C VAL A 196 -14.87 15.87 -2.52
N LEU A 197 -14.40 15.48 -1.34
CA LEU A 197 -15.25 15.25 -0.16
C LEU A 197 -16.02 16.51 0.23
N LEU A 198 -15.36 17.68 0.27
CA LEU A 198 -16.01 18.96 0.56
C LEU A 198 -17.08 19.30 -0.48
N LEU A 199 -16.80 19.12 -1.77
CA LEU A 199 -17.79 19.34 -2.84
C LEU A 199 -18.98 18.39 -2.72
N ALA A 200 -18.76 17.13 -2.39
CA ALA A 200 -19.82 16.15 -2.15
C ALA A 200 -20.70 16.55 -0.96
N VAL A 201 -20.11 16.96 0.16
CA VAL A 201 -20.82 17.47 1.34
C VAL A 201 -21.62 18.72 0.98
N MET A 202 -21.04 19.66 0.24
CA MET A 202 -21.72 20.88 -0.20
C MET A 202 -22.92 20.57 -1.11
N LYS A 203 -22.77 19.61 -2.04
CA LYS A 203 -23.87 19.13 -2.90
C LYS A 203 -24.97 18.46 -2.09
N MET A 204 -24.64 17.64 -1.09
CA MET A 204 -25.62 17.03 -0.18
C MET A 204 -26.36 18.07 0.66
N LEU A 205 -25.65 19.06 1.20
CA LEU A 205 -26.26 20.15 1.98
C LEU A 205 -27.17 21.02 1.09
N HIS A 206 -26.78 21.27 -0.16
CA HIS A 206 -27.61 22.01 -1.10
C HIS A 206 -28.89 21.25 -1.44
N ARG A 207 -28.79 19.94 -1.77
CA ARG A 207 -29.96 19.07 -1.98
C ARG A 207 -30.90 19.07 -0.77
N ARG A 208 -30.36 18.97 0.46
CA ARG A 208 -31.15 19.05 1.70
C ARG A 208 -31.86 20.41 1.84
N ARG A 209 -31.20 21.52 1.53
CA ARG A 209 -31.82 22.86 1.59
C ARG A 209 -32.94 23.03 0.57
N VAL A 210 -32.73 22.56 -0.67
CA VAL A 210 -33.74 22.61 -1.74
C VAL A 210 -34.96 21.75 -1.37
N SER A 211 -34.72 20.50 -0.94
CA SER A 211 -35.78 19.59 -0.48
C SER A 211 -36.62 20.20 0.65
N LYS A 212 -35.99 20.86 1.63
CA LYS A 212 -36.72 21.58 2.69
C LYS A 212 -37.60 22.71 2.14
N ARG A 213 -37.11 23.50 1.19
CA ARG A 213 -37.92 24.58 0.57
C ARG A 213 -39.13 24.03 -0.17
N ILE A 214 -38.96 22.93 -0.91
CA ILE A 214 -40.06 22.26 -1.61
C ILE A 214 -41.09 21.73 -0.60
N SER A 215 -40.65 21.11 0.51
CA SER A 215 -41.58 20.62 1.54
C SER A 215 -42.40 21.71 2.21
N ILE A 216 -41.82 22.92 2.39
CA ILE A 216 -42.53 24.07 2.97
C ILE A 216 -43.54 24.61 1.95
N ALA A 217 -43.12 24.81 0.69
CA ALA A 217 -44.01 25.27 -0.38
C ALA A 217 -45.22 24.34 -0.61
N ASN A 218 -45.01 23.02 -0.54
CA ASN A 218 -46.09 22.03 -0.67
C ASN A 218 -47.05 22.07 0.53
N ARG A 219 -46.56 22.34 1.75
CA ARG A 219 -47.42 22.53 2.92
C ARG A 219 -48.28 23.80 2.77
N ASP A 220 -47.68 24.90 2.34
CA ASP A 220 -48.40 26.17 2.14
C ASP A 220 -49.43 26.08 1.01
N ALA A 221 -49.15 25.31 -0.04
CA ALA A 221 -50.12 25.01 -1.10
C ALA A 221 -51.29 24.16 -0.58
N ARG A 222 -51.01 23.10 0.20
CA ARG A 222 -52.04 22.25 0.79
C ARG A 222 -52.95 23.03 1.75
N THR A 223 -52.39 23.88 2.60
CA THR A 223 -53.16 24.73 3.53
C THR A 223 -54.08 25.67 2.76
N ARG A 224 -53.62 26.27 1.66
CA ARG A 224 -54.46 27.13 0.81
C ARG A 224 -55.62 26.35 0.16
N ASN A 225 -55.37 25.15 -0.35
CA ASN A 225 -56.42 24.32 -0.95
C ASN A 225 -57.49 23.91 0.08
N ILE A 226 -57.11 23.63 1.33
CA ILE A 226 -58.06 23.29 2.40
C ILE A 226 -58.95 24.51 2.74
N VAL A 227 -58.38 25.71 2.82
CA VAL A 227 -59.15 26.94 3.11
C VAL A 227 -60.17 27.25 2.00
N ILE A 228 -59.81 27.01 0.74
CA ILE A 228 -60.74 27.21 -0.39
C ILE A 228 -61.89 26.20 -0.33
N ALA A 229 -61.59 24.91 -0.12
CA ALA A 229 -62.62 23.86 -0.04
C ALA A 229 -63.59 24.07 1.14
N MET A 230 -63.11 24.57 2.28
CA MET A 230 -63.98 24.89 3.42
C MET A 230 -64.96 26.03 3.08
N ASN A 231 -64.52 27.04 2.32
CA ASN A 231 -65.39 28.14 1.90
C ASN A 231 -66.45 27.70 0.86
N GLU A 232 -66.14 26.73 -0.01
CA GLU A 232 -67.10 26.22 -0.99
C GLU A 232 -68.24 25.42 -0.31
N ILE A 233 -67.92 24.60 0.70
CA ILE A 233 -68.93 23.83 1.46
C ILE A 233 -69.88 24.76 2.23
N ASP A 234 -69.37 25.86 2.79
CA ASP A 234 -70.20 26.86 3.47
C ASP A 234 -71.16 27.58 2.50
N GLN A 235 -70.81 27.63 1.20
CA GLN A 235 -71.66 28.22 0.17
C GLN A 235 -72.73 27.25 -0.34
N GLU A 236 -72.38 25.96 -0.51
CA GLU A 236 -73.31 24.93 -0.97
C GLU A 236 -74.34 24.57 0.11
N ASN A 237 -73.96 24.50 1.39
CA ASN A 237 -74.92 24.27 2.49
C ASN A 237 -75.96 25.40 2.66
N ASN A 238 -75.77 26.53 1.99
CA ASN A 238 -76.71 27.64 1.99
C ASN A 238 -77.71 27.60 0.82
N ILE A 239 -77.56 26.67 -0.12
CA ILE A 239 -78.42 26.53 -1.28
C ILE A 239 -78.93 25.09 -1.33
N VAL A 240 -80.25 24.93 -1.28
CA VAL A 240 -81.00 23.66 -1.36
C VAL A 240 -81.31 22.99 -0.01
N ALA A 241 -82.20 23.64 0.73
CA ALA A 241 -83.32 22.94 1.33
C ALA A 241 -84.47 22.85 0.29
N GLN A 242 -84.51 21.81 -0.55
CA GLN A 242 -85.77 21.36 -1.20
C GLN A 242 -85.70 19.91 -1.73
N GLU A 243 -86.07 18.98 -0.85
CA GLU A 243 -86.98 17.80 -0.99
C GLU A 243 -86.81 16.68 -2.06
N PRO A 244 -87.36 15.45 -1.79
CA PRO A 244 -86.65 14.19 -1.99
C PRO A 244 -87.15 13.34 -3.17
N GLY A 245 -86.26 12.49 -3.69
CA GLY A 245 -86.57 11.40 -4.62
C GLY A 245 -85.89 10.10 -4.19
N VAL A 246 -86.72 9.10 -3.87
CA VAL A 246 -86.37 7.73 -3.46
C VAL A 246 -85.73 6.96 -4.62
N SER A 247 -84.62 6.26 -4.36
CA SER A 247 -84.24 5.03 -5.08
C SER A 247 -83.19 4.25 -4.31
N GLU A 248 -83.65 3.14 -3.75
CA GLU A 248 -82.92 2.02 -3.16
C GLU A 248 -82.23 1.18 -4.25
N ASN A 249 -80.94 0.84 -4.11
CA ASN A 249 -80.45 -0.56 -4.20
C ASN A 249 -78.92 -0.73 -4.08
N GLN A 250 -78.57 -1.65 -3.18
CA GLN A 250 -77.60 -2.76 -3.29
C GLN A 250 -76.11 -2.55 -3.66
N ASN A 251 -75.29 -3.01 -2.69
CA ASN A 251 -74.14 -3.93 -2.82
C ASN A 251 -73.01 -3.56 -3.78
N GLN A 252 -71.78 -3.46 -3.26
CA GLN A 252 -70.84 -4.59 -3.09
C GLN A 252 -69.41 -4.05 -2.93
N ASP A 253 -68.67 -4.57 -1.94
CA ASP A 253 -67.21 -4.43 -1.80
C ASP A 253 -66.47 -4.78 -3.10
N PRO A 254 -65.28 -4.22 -3.32
CA PRO A 254 -64.11 -5.02 -3.00
C PRO A 254 -63.01 -4.26 -2.26
N GLU A 255 -62.46 -4.98 -1.28
CA GLU A 255 -61.13 -4.81 -0.70
C GLU A 255 -60.02 -4.69 -1.76
N THR A 256 -58.84 -4.31 -1.27
CA THR A 256 -57.49 -4.50 -1.86
C THR A 256 -57.15 -3.44 -2.92
N GLU A 257 -56.16 -2.58 -2.74
CA GLU A 257 -54.76 -2.98 -2.85
C GLU A 257 -53.83 -1.97 -2.15
N LEU A 258 -53.28 -2.43 -1.04
CA LEU A 258 -52.01 -1.98 -0.49
C LEU A 258 -50.90 -2.65 -1.34
N GLN A 259 -50.25 -1.91 -2.24
CA GLN A 259 -48.95 -2.32 -2.77
C GLN A 259 -48.22 -1.09 -3.34
N GLU A 260 -47.34 -0.49 -2.55
CA GLU A 260 -45.90 -0.68 -2.66
C GLU A 260 -45.32 -0.34 -4.04
N ASP A 261 -45.36 0.94 -4.42
CA ASP A 261 -44.26 1.52 -5.21
C ASP A 261 -43.09 1.86 -4.29
N MET A 262 -42.61 0.82 -3.61
CA MET A 262 -41.26 0.68 -3.09
C MET A 262 -40.50 -0.28 -4.02
N CYS A 263 -40.62 -0.06 -5.33
CA CYS A 263 -39.67 -0.62 -6.30
C CYS A 263 -38.33 0.10 -6.15
N THR A 264 -37.58 -0.31 -5.14
CA THR A 264 -36.24 -0.88 -5.34
C THR A 264 -35.55 -0.41 -6.63
N PHE A 265 -35.10 0.84 -6.63
CA PHE A 265 -33.93 1.24 -7.41
C PHE A 265 -32.67 0.70 -6.72
N GLU A 266 -32.66 -0.61 -6.51
CA GLU A 266 -31.55 -1.38 -5.95
C GLU A 266 -31.30 -2.55 -6.91
N ARG A 267 -31.05 -2.21 -8.18
CA ARG A 267 -30.68 -3.20 -9.20
C ARG A 267 -29.85 -2.62 -10.33
N GLN A 268 -28.78 -1.89 -10.00
CA GLN A 268 -27.59 -1.79 -10.87
C GLN A 268 -26.26 -1.80 -10.10
N ASN A 269 -26.22 -2.51 -8.96
CA ASN A 269 -24.97 -2.80 -8.25
C ASN A 269 -24.34 -4.17 -8.62
N ASN A 270 -24.73 -4.79 -9.74
CA ASN A 270 -24.22 -6.11 -10.15
C ASN A 270 -23.45 -6.16 -11.46
N ALA A 271 -22.86 -5.04 -11.91
CA ALA A 271 -22.04 -5.03 -13.12
C ALA A 271 -20.51 -4.91 -12.88
N TYR A 272 -20.03 -4.84 -11.64
CA TYR A 272 -18.59 -4.60 -11.37
C TYR A 272 -17.82 -5.75 -10.68
N GLN A 273 -18.44 -6.91 -10.45
CA GLN A 273 -17.71 -8.12 -9.99
C GLN A 273 -17.54 -9.19 -11.08
N LYS A 274 -17.52 -8.79 -12.36
CA LYS A 274 -17.27 -9.72 -13.48
C LYS A 274 -16.12 -9.26 -14.38
N ILE A 275 -14.97 -8.96 -13.79
CA ILE A 275 -13.70 -8.82 -14.53
C ILE A 275 -12.55 -9.63 -13.87
N GLU A 276 -12.80 -10.36 -12.78
CA GLU A 276 -11.72 -11.11 -12.10
C GLU A 276 -11.63 -12.59 -12.49
N ASN A 277 -12.16 -13.01 -13.64
CA ASN A 277 -12.03 -14.40 -14.10
C ASN A 277 -11.61 -14.60 -15.57
N ASP A 278 -11.20 -13.55 -16.29
CA ASP A 278 -10.76 -13.70 -17.70
C ASP A 278 -9.23 -13.64 -17.89
N HIS A 279 -8.46 -13.96 -16.85
CA HIS A 279 -7.05 -14.34 -16.98
C HIS A 279 -6.75 -15.62 -16.19
N LEU A 280 -7.52 -16.66 -16.48
CA LEU A 280 -7.03 -18.03 -16.61
C LEU A 280 -6.87 -18.33 -18.12
#